data_AF-A0AAJ1UZ98-F1
#
_entry.id   AF-A0AAJ1UZ98-F1
#
_cell.length_a   1.000
_cell.length_b   1.000
_cell.length_c   1.000
_cell.angle_alpha   90.00
_cell.angle_beta   90.00
_cell.angle_gamma   90.00
#
_symmetry.space_group_name_H-M   'P 1'
#
loop_
_entity.id
_entity.type
_entity.pdbx_description
1 polymer ?
#
loop_
_entity_poly.entity_id
_entity_poly.type
_entity_poly.pdbx_seq_one_letter_code
_entity_poly.pdbx_strand_id
1 'polypeptide(L)'
;MSTQEELDEALANPKYEYEWYEIVICSPKGVWLEIRDSHGKDVYVSSEATVEVSGDASVKAVENATVNAWGRASVNAWNHATVKAFGDVRVKAFGDVRVKAFDDVRVKAFDTVTVEAFGNSIVTVRDNATVNALEQATIDAFDNATVNACGYATVSAWGRASVRAWDRATVDAWEDSTVEAGIFVAVYVHSKTVAHEGGVIIDMTLIDANDPETWCAMHLVEVDEDGQAHLYKALDADLNAGRNYRRLTNYPVGHIVDDTVNWVDNNRCANGLHASPTPWLAKGHYEEASRFVEVCCPVEDLRPIDSSKAKAPRLRVLREVTVDGSPVGGETR
;
A
#
# COMPACT_ATOMS: atom_id res chain seq x y z
N MET A 1 -10.32 -7.39 39.92
CA MET A 1 -11.73 -7.77 39.68
C MET A 1 -11.80 -9.23 39.31
N SER A 2 -12.79 -9.90 39.87
CA SER A 2 -13.03 -11.35 39.76
C SER A 2 -14.44 -11.69 39.29
N THR A 3 -15.36 -10.71 39.28
CA THR A 3 -16.75 -10.84 38.83
C THR A 3 -17.14 -9.69 37.88
N GLN A 4 -18.25 -9.85 37.14
CA GLN A 4 -18.76 -8.80 36.25
C GLN A 4 -19.27 -7.59 37.04
N GLU A 5 -19.93 -7.82 38.17
CA GLU A 5 -20.46 -6.74 39.02
C GLU A 5 -19.34 -5.83 39.55
N GLU A 6 -18.24 -6.41 40.03
CA GLU A 6 -17.05 -5.64 40.44
C GLU A 6 -16.45 -4.82 39.29
N LEU A 7 -16.46 -5.38 38.08
CA LEU A 7 -15.95 -4.70 36.89
C LEU A 7 -16.86 -3.55 36.46
N ASP A 8 -18.18 -3.77 36.43
CA ASP A 8 -19.16 -2.75 36.05
C ASP A 8 -19.14 -1.58 37.03
N GLU A 9 -19.08 -1.86 38.34
CA GLU A 9 -18.92 -0.83 39.37
C GLU A 9 -17.63 -0.03 39.18
N ALA A 10 -16.52 -0.70 38.86
CA ALA A 10 -15.25 -0.04 38.61
C ALA A 10 -15.29 0.82 37.34
N LEU A 11 -15.93 0.36 36.26
CA LEU A 11 -16.05 1.11 35.01
C LEU A 11 -16.97 2.33 35.17
N ALA A 12 -18.05 2.20 35.95
CA ALA A 12 -19.03 3.27 36.18
C ALA A 12 -18.56 4.32 37.20
N ASN A 13 -17.54 4.02 38.01
CA ASN A 13 -17.15 4.91 39.10
C ASN A 13 -16.42 6.17 38.57
N PRO A 14 -16.99 7.37 38.80
CA PRO A 14 -16.46 8.63 38.27
C PRO A 14 -15.15 9.08 38.95
N LYS A 15 -14.75 8.44 40.06
CA LYS A 15 -13.47 8.75 40.72
C LYS A 15 -12.26 8.25 39.91
N TYR A 16 -12.47 7.38 38.94
CA TYR A 16 -11.41 6.75 38.14
C TYR A 16 -11.14 7.47 36.81
N GLU A 17 -11.37 8.78 36.74
CA GLU A 17 -11.11 9.62 35.55
C GLU A 17 -9.66 10.14 35.43
N TYR A 18 -8.79 9.93 36.45
CA TYR A 18 -7.42 10.47 36.49
C TYR A 18 -6.34 9.40 36.43
N GLU A 19 -5.17 9.78 35.87
CA GLU A 19 -3.96 9.04 35.43
C GLU A 19 -3.33 8.01 36.41
N TRP A 20 -3.97 7.65 37.52
CA TRP A 20 -3.40 6.81 38.58
C TRP A 20 -4.28 5.61 38.97
N TYR A 21 -5.39 5.38 38.26
CA TYR A 21 -6.30 4.28 38.56
C TYR A 21 -6.37 3.25 37.45
N GLU A 22 -5.84 2.07 37.77
CA GLU A 22 -5.82 0.90 36.90
C GLU A 22 -6.93 -0.07 37.33
N ILE A 23 -7.79 -0.47 36.39
CA ILE A 23 -8.75 -1.55 36.62
C ILE A 23 -8.02 -2.85 36.30
N VAL A 24 -7.63 -3.61 37.32
CA VAL A 24 -6.93 -4.89 37.14
C VAL A 24 -7.91 -6.04 37.24
N ILE A 25 -7.97 -6.87 36.20
CA ILE A 25 -8.78 -8.07 36.09
C ILE A 25 -7.85 -9.29 36.26
N CYS A 26 -8.08 -10.04 37.33
CA CYS A 26 -7.39 -11.29 37.67
C CYS A 26 -8.43 -12.38 37.93
N SER A 27 -9.45 -12.48 37.08
CA SER A 27 -10.55 -13.43 37.29
C SER A 27 -10.03 -14.88 37.21
N PRO A 28 -10.61 -15.80 38.00
CA PRO A 28 -10.26 -17.21 37.90
C PRO A 28 -10.53 -17.76 36.50
N LYS A 29 -9.75 -18.77 36.12
CA LYS A 29 -9.95 -19.51 34.86
C LYS A 29 -11.41 -19.98 34.73
N GLY A 30 -12.00 -19.70 33.56
CA GLY A 30 -13.40 -20.04 33.26
C GLY A 30 -14.41 -18.94 33.59
N VAL A 31 -14.00 -17.85 34.25
CA VAL A 31 -14.82 -16.65 34.41
C VAL A 31 -14.55 -15.70 33.25
N TRP A 32 -15.62 -15.36 32.51
CA TRP A 32 -15.58 -14.47 31.35
C TRP A 32 -16.17 -13.13 31.77
N LEU A 33 -15.41 -12.05 31.60
CA LEU A 33 -15.89 -10.70 31.86
C LEU A 33 -16.02 -9.91 30.55
N GLU A 34 -17.08 -9.14 30.42
CA GLU A 34 -17.37 -8.32 29.25
C GLU A 34 -16.96 -6.85 29.50
N ILE A 35 -16.30 -6.25 28.52
CA ILE A 35 -15.95 -4.83 28.49
C ILE A 35 -16.46 -4.25 27.16
N ARG A 36 -17.50 -3.41 27.24
CA ARG A 36 -18.14 -2.79 26.05
C ARG A 36 -17.70 -1.35 25.81
N ASP A 37 -17.27 -0.69 26.87
CA ASP A 37 -16.67 0.64 26.86
C ASP A 37 -15.74 0.72 28.07
N SER A 38 -14.47 1.10 27.86
CA SER A 38 -13.54 1.32 28.97
C SER A 38 -13.70 2.71 29.58
N HIS A 39 -14.52 3.59 28.97
CA HIS A 39 -14.75 4.98 29.36
C HIS A 39 -13.44 5.75 29.56
N GLY A 40 -12.46 5.50 28.69
CA GLY A 40 -11.12 6.09 28.75
C GLY A 40 -10.22 5.57 29.88
N LYS A 41 -10.68 4.58 30.65
CA LYS A 41 -9.92 4.01 31.78
C LYS A 41 -8.90 2.97 31.30
N ASP A 42 -7.80 2.86 32.03
CA ASP A 42 -6.79 1.82 31.83
C ASP A 42 -7.26 0.49 32.44
N VAL A 43 -7.66 -0.45 31.58
CA VAL A 43 -8.07 -1.80 31.98
C VAL A 43 -6.94 -2.79 31.70
N TYR A 44 -6.44 -3.43 32.74
CA TYR A 44 -5.41 -4.48 32.68
C TYR A 44 -6.05 -5.85 32.90
N VAL A 45 -5.67 -6.80 32.06
CA VAL A 45 -6.08 -8.20 32.16
C VAL A 45 -4.82 -9.01 32.35
N SER A 46 -4.71 -9.73 33.47
CA SER A 46 -3.49 -10.45 33.82
C SER A 46 -3.78 -11.88 34.30
N SER A 47 -2.71 -12.59 34.64
CA SER A 47 -2.76 -13.98 35.09
C SER A 47 -3.44 -14.88 34.07
N GLU A 48 -4.48 -15.64 34.44
CA GLU A 48 -5.24 -16.49 33.52
C GLU A 48 -6.63 -15.91 33.17
N ALA A 49 -6.82 -14.61 33.40
CA ALA A 49 -8.12 -13.96 33.19
C ALA A 49 -8.52 -13.99 31.70
N THR A 50 -9.83 -14.13 31.46
CA THR A 50 -10.42 -14.13 30.12
C THR A 50 -11.45 -13.02 30.01
N VAL A 51 -11.34 -12.19 28.97
CA VAL A 51 -12.28 -11.09 28.72
C VAL A 51 -12.82 -11.09 27.28
N GLU A 52 -14.05 -10.62 27.14
CA GLU A 52 -14.63 -10.19 25.87
C GLU A 52 -14.61 -8.67 25.79
N VAL A 53 -14.02 -8.12 24.72
CA VAL A 53 -13.79 -6.69 24.55
C VAL A 53 -14.49 -6.24 23.27
N SER A 54 -15.34 -5.23 23.39
CA SER A 54 -16.18 -4.79 22.28
C SER A 54 -16.38 -3.28 22.28
N GLY A 55 -17.11 -2.78 21.28
CA GLY A 55 -17.37 -1.36 21.14
C GLY A 55 -16.07 -0.59 20.97
N ASP A 56 -15.91 0.49 21.73
CA ASP A 56 -14.71 1.35 21.74
C ASP A 56 -13.78 1.06 22.94
N ALA A 57 -13.93 -0.11 23.58
CA ALA A 57 -13.13 -0.47 24.73
C ALA A 57 -11.65 -0.71 24.38
N SER A 58 -10.78 -0.34 25.32
CA SER A 58 -9.33 -0.59 25.25
C SER A 58 -8.85 -1.38 26.45
N VAL A 59 -8.04 -2.42 26.21
CA VAL A 59 -7.44 -3.26 27.26
C VAL A 59 -5.94 -3.48 27.07
N LYS A 60 -5.24 -3.71 28.18
CA LYS A 60 -3.84 -4.17 28.24
C LYS A 60 -3.84 -5.60 28.78
N ALA A 61 -3.53 -6.58 27.95
CA ALA A 61 -3.42 -7.99 28.32
C ALA A 61 -1.96 -8.38 28.57
N VAL A 62 -1.68 -9.02 29.69
CA VAL A 62 -0.33 -9.44 30.09
C VAL A 62 -0.36 -10.87 30.63
N GLU A 63 0.82 -11.46 30.83
CA GLU A 63 0.98 -12.82 31.36
C GLU A 63 0.26 -13.85 30.48
N ASN A 64 -0.67 -14.66 31.00
CA ASN A 64 -1.42 -15.67 30.24
C ASN A 64 -2.87 -15.22 29.96
N ALA A 65 -3.13 -13.91 29.98
CA ALA A 65 -4.46 -13.37 29.75
C ALA A 65 -4.99 -13.72 28.35
N THR A 66 -6.29 -13.97 28.25
CA THR A 66 -6.98 -14.24 26.98
C THR A 66 -7.99 -13.14 26.67
N VAL A 67 -7.94 -12.60 25.46
CA VAL A 67 -8.83 -11.53 25.00
C VAL A 67 -9.56 -11.97 23.72
N ASN A 68 -10.88 -12.00 23.77
CA ASN A 68 -11.71 -12.05 22.57
C ASN A 68 -12.19 -10.63 22.25
N ALA A 69 -11.74 -10.06 21.14
CA ALA A 69 -12.04 -8.69 20.76
C ALA A 69 -12.88 -8.61 19.48
N TRP A 70 -13.86 -7.73 19.44
CA TRP A 70 -14.62 -7.41 18.24
C TRP A 70 -15.04 -5.94 18.16
N GLY A 71 -15.60 -5.52 17.03
CA GLY A 71 -16.03 -4.14 16.83
C GLY A 71 -14.84 -3.20 16.64
N ARG A 72 -14.76 -2.10 17.39
CA ARG A 72 -13.67 -1.09 17.29
C ARG A 72 -12.69 -1.18 18.47
N ALA A 73 -12.65 -2.32 19.14
CA ALA A 73 -11.83 -2.53 20.32
C ALA A 73 -10.33 -2.35 20.04
N SER A 74 -9.58 -2.01 21.10
CA SER A 74 -8.12 -1.91 21.07
C SER A 74 -7.49 -2.82 22.11
N VAL A 75 -6.51 -3.64 21.71
CA VAL A 75 -5.83 -4.59 22.58
C VAL A 75 -4.31 -4.37 22.53
N ASN A 76 -3.70 -4.10 23.67
CA ASN A 76 -2.26 -4.15 23.84
C ASN A 76 -1.88 -5.44 24.58
N ALA A 77 -1.32 -6.43 23.90
CA ALA A 77 -0.99 -7.74 24.43
C ALA A 77 0.53 -7.91 24.61
N TRP A 78 0.94 -8.45 25.76
CA TRP A 78 2.33 -8.60 26.16
C TRP A 78 2.59 -9.99 26.75
N ASN A 79 3.86 -10.43 26.72
CA ASN A 79 4.31 -11.71 27.27
C ASN A 79 3.59 -12.89 26.60
N HIS A 80 2.86 -13.74 27.34
CA HIS A 80 2.24 -14.97 26.85
C HIS A 80 0.74 -14.81 26.54
N ALA A 81 0.27 -13.57 26.37
CA ALA A 81 -1.14 -13.28 26.16
C ALA A 81 -1.66 -13.90 24.85
N THR A 82 -2.95 -14.20 24.81
CA THR A 82 -3.64 -14.71 23.62
C THR A 82 -4.76 -13.76 23.22
N VAL A 83 -4.80 -13.37 21.94
CA VAL A 83 -5.81 -12.46 21.39
C VAL A 83 -6.52 -13.11 20.22
N LYS A 84 -7.85 -13.13 20.24
CA LYS A 84 -8.69 -13.47 19.10
C LYS A 84 -9.48 -12.23 18.71
N ALA A 85 -9.24 -11.68 17.52
CA ALA A 85 -9.79 -10.39 17.09
C ALA A 85 -10.62 -10.54 15.81
N PHE A 86 -11.74 -9.84 15.73
CA PHE A 86 -12.67 -9.86 14.60
C PHE A 86 -13.15 -8.45 14.22
N GLY A 87 -13.18 -8.13 12.92
CA GLY A 87 -13.64 -6.84 12.42
C GLY A 87 -12.62 -5.71 12.62
N ASP A 88 -13.06 -4.48 12.89
CA ASP A 88 -12.19 -3.28 12.97
C ASP A 88 -11.40 -3.15 14.29
N VAL A 89 -10.82 -4.25 14.77
CA VAL A 89 -10.02 -4.29 16.00
C VAL A 89 -8.57 -3.89 15.71
N ARG A 90 -7.95 -3.17 16.65
CA ARG A 90 -6.52 -2.87 16.64
C ARG A 90 -5.80 -3.68 17.71
N VAL A 91 -4.77 -4.43 17.31
CA VAL A 91 -3.94 -5.23 18.22
C VAL A 91 -2.49 -4.76 18.14
N LYS A 92 -1.88 -4.47 19.29
CA LYS A 92 -0.42 -4.34 19.43
C LYS A 92 0.07 -5.50 20.29
N ALA A 93 1.04 -6.26 19.80
CA ALA A 93 1.55 -7.45 20.44
C ALA A 93 3.07 -7.39 20.62
N PHE A 94 3.57 -7.77 21.79
CA PHE A 94 5.01 -7.79 22.10
C PHE A 94 5.39 -8.99 23.00
N GLY A 95 6.44 -9.73 22.63
CA GLY A 95 6.88 -10.96 23.33
C GLY A 95 6.26 -12.22 22.72
N ASP A 96 6.03 -13.27 23.52
CA ASP A 96 5.45 -14.57 23.10
C ASP A 96 3.90 -14.54 23.02
N VAL A 97 3.36 -13.56 22.30
CA VAL A 97 1.91 -13.38 22.16
C VAL A 97 1.39 -14.22 20.99
N ARG A 98 0.18 -14.76 21.13
CA ARG A 98 -0.55 -15.41 20.03
C ARG A 98 -1.73 -14.56 19.61
N VAL A 99 -1.81 -14.20 18.33
CA VAL A 99 -2.91 -13.41 17.77
C VAL A 99 -3.60 -14.20 16.66
N LYS A 100 -4.92 -14.34 16.72
CA LYS A 100 -5.75 -14.73 15.58
C LYS A 100 -6.57 -13.53 15.13
N ALA A 101 -6.37 -13.08 13.90
CA ALA A 101 -6.97 -11.89 13.32
C ALA A 101 -7.87 -12.28 12.13
N PHE A 102 -9.11 -11.79 12.14
CA PHE A 102 -10.12 -12.12 11.13
C PHE A 102 -10.77 -10.85 10.59
N ASP A 103 -11.00 -10.80 9.28
CA ASP A 103 -11.60 -9.66 8.57
C ASP A 103 -10.71 -8.40 8.66
N ASP A 104 -11.24 -7.23 9.01
CA ASP A 104 -10.52 -5.94 8.93
C ASP A 104 -9.60 -5.62 10.12
N VAL A 105 -9.01 -6.65 10.75
CA VAL A 105 -8.17 -6.47 11.94
C VAL A 105 -6.81 -5.90 11.57
N ARG A 106 -6.32 -4.94 12.36
CA ARG A 106 -4.97 -4.39 12.22
C ARG A 106 -4.08 -4.86 13.36
N VAL A 107 -3.00 -5.57 13.04
CA VAL A 107 -2.04 -6.12 14.01
C VAL A 107 -0.67 -5.48 13.82
N LYS A 108 -0.06 -5.02 14.91
CA LYS A 108 1.38 -4.68 14.98
C LYS A 108 2.06 -5.60 15.97
N ALA A 109 2.98 -6.42 15.50
CA ALA A 109 3.64 -7.45 16.30
C ALA A 109 5.17 -7.32 16.25
N PHE A 110 5.82 -7.58 17.39
CA PHE A 110 7.27 -7.41 17.58
C PHE A 110 7.81 -8.53 18.48
N ASP A 111 9.10 -8.84 18.36
CA ASP A 111 9.78 -9.95 19.05
C ASP A 111 9.31 -11.35 18.60
N THR A 112 8.72 -12.18 19.48
CA THR A 112 8.44 -13.63 19.23
C THR A 112 6.96 -13.94 19.00
N VAL A 113 6.20 -12.95 18.53
CA VAL A 113 4.75 -13.05 18.34
C VAL A 113 4.39 -13.99 17.19
N THR A 114 3.36 -14.80 17.38
CA THR A 114 2.74 -15.60 16.31
C THR A 114 1.39 -15.01 15.93
N VAL A 115 1.18 -14.74 14.62
CA VAL A 115 -0.08 -14.20 14.08
C VAL A 115 -0.66 -15.18 13.05
N GLU A 116 -1.92 -15.58 13.23
CA GLU A 116 -2.74 -16.16 12.16
C GLU A 116 -3.67 -15.06 11.63
N ALA A 117 -3.53 -14.70 10.35
CA ALA A 117 -4.26 -13.60 9.72
C ALA A 117 -5.16 -14.12 8.60
N PHE A 118 -6.44 -13.77 8.66
CA PHE A 118 -7.49 -14.19 7.73
C PHE A 118 -8.29 -12.96 7.23
N GLY A 119 -9.04 -13.11 6.13
CA GLY A 119 -9.79 -12.02 5.53
C GLY A 119 -8.90 -10.83 5.16
N ASN A 120 -9.44 -9.61 5.28
CA ASN A 120 -8.75 -8.35 4.95
C ASN A 120 -7.79 -7.85 6.04
N SER A 121 -7.19 -8.76 6.82
CA SER A 121 -6.36 -8.36 7.96
C SER A 121 -5.08 -7.68 7.47
N ILE A 122 -4.66 -6.63 8.16
CA ILE A 122 -3.41 -5.92 7.88
C ILE A 122 -2.46 -6.17 9.05
N VAL A 123 -1.31 -6.78 8.78
CA VAL A 123 -0.35 -7.18 9.81
C VAL A 123 1.02 -6.60 9.50
N THR A 124 1.58 -5.88 10.47
CA THR A 124 3.00 -5.48 10.44
C THR A 124 3.76 -6.29 11.49
N VAL A 125 4.82 -6.98 11.08
CA VAL A 125 5.65 -7.82 11.95
C VAL A 125 7.12 -7.48 11.86
N ARG A 126 7.84 -7.57 12.98
CA ARG A 126 9.30 -7.34 13.09
C ARG A 126 9.99 -8.41 13.93
N ASP A 127 11.32 -8.37 13.97
CA ASP A 127 12.19 -9.26 14.74
C ASP A 127 11.98 -10.74 14.39
N ASN A 128 11.61 -11.59 15.34
CA ASN A 128 11.43 -13.04 15.14
C ASN A 128 9.94 -13.44 15.04
N ALA A 129 9.07 -12.49 14.71
CA ALA A 129 7.64 -12.74 14.65
C ALA A 129 7.30 -13.64 13.45
N THR A 130 6.30 -14.50 13.64
CA THR A 130 5.85 -15.46 12.63
C THR A 130 4.41 -15.19 12.24
N VAL A 131 4.11 -15.21 10.94
CA VAL A 131 2.77 -15.00 10.40
C VAL A 131 2.35 -16.16 9.51
N ASN A 132 1.14 -16.67 9.73
CA ASN A 132 0.41 -17.44 8.74
C ASN A 132 -0.68 -16.54 8.15
N ALA A 133 -0.51 -16.12 6.90
CA ALA A 133 -1.39 -15.23 6.17
C ALA A 133 -2.23 -16.01 5.16
N LEU A 134 -3.55 -15.88 5.26
CA LEU A 134 -4.51 -16.58 4.42
C LEU A 134 -5.50 -15.58 3.81
N GLU A 135 -6.18 -16.00 2.75
CA GLU A 135 -7.23 -15.23 2.08
C GLU A 135 -6.73 -13.87 1.57
N GLN A 136 -7.24 -12.74 2.04
CA GLN A 136 -6.91 -11.39 1.51
C GLN A 136 -5.98 -10.60 2.45
N ALA A 137 -5.23 -11.30 3.31
CA ALA A 137 -4.40 -10.65 4.30
C ALA A 137 -3.22 -9.90 3.65
N THR A 138 -2.89 -8.72 4.18
CA THR A 138 -1.76 -7.88 3.75
C THR A 138 -0.72 -7.80 4.85
N ILE A 139 0.51 -8.23 4.56
CA ILE A 139 1.58 -8.39 5.54
C ILE A 139 2.78 -7.52 5.18
N ASP A 140 3.26 -6.73 6.13
CA ASP A 140 4.58 -6.10 6.07
C ASP A 140 5.51 -6.78 7.08
N ALA A 141 6.54 -7.47 6.58
CA ALA A 141 7.50 -8.23 7.38
C ALA A 141 8.89 -7.59 7.31
N PHE A 142 9.51 -7.38 8.47
CA PHE A 142 10.84 -6.79 8.62
C PHE A 142 11.77 -7.66 9.44
N ASP A 143 13.08 -7.36 9.38
CA ASP A 143 14.13 -8.00 10.18
C ASP A 143 14.16 -9.52 9.97
N ASN A 144 14.03 -10.37 10.99
CA ASN A 144 14.07 -11.83 10.82
C ASN A 144 12.66 -12.47 10.78
N ALA A 145 11.63 -11.68 10.47
CA ALA A 145 10.26 -12.16 10.52
C ALA A 145 10.02 -13.27 9.48
N THR A 146 9.17 -14.23 9.84
CA THR A 146 8.83 -15.37 8.97
C THR A 146 7.37 -15.32 8.57
N VAL A 147 7.07 -15.47 7.28
CA VAL A 147 5.71 -15.43 6.75
C VAL A 147 5.41 -16.66 5.89
N ASN A 148 4.35 -17.37 6.22
CA ASN A 148 3.70 -18.33 5.32
C ASN A 148 2.46 -17.67 4.72
N ALA A 149 2.41 -17.50 3.40
CA ALA A 149 1.35 -16.79 2.69
C ALA A 149 0.63 -17.67 1.65
N CYS A 150 -0.70 -17.63 1.65
CA CYS A 150 -1.53 -18.35 0.69
C CYS A 150 -2.84 -17.64 0.40
N GLY A 151 -3.62 -18.17 -0.56
CA GLY A 151 -4.83 -17.50 -1.04
C GLY A 151 -4.45 -16.27 -1.86
N TYR A 152 -5.07 -15.12 -1.60
CA TYR A 152 -4.77 -13.82 -2.21
C TYR A 152 -3.92 -12.93 -1.27
N ALA A 153 -3.14 -13.52 -0.38
CA ALA A 153 -2.33 -12.77 0.56
C ALA A 153 -1.21 -11.99 -0.18
N THR A 154 -0.97 -10.76 0.27
CA THR A 154 0.10 -9.90 -0.26
C THR A 154 1.14 -9.68 0.83
N VAL A 155 2.42 -9.86 0.51
CA VAL A 155 3.51 -9.75 1.49
C VAL A 155 4.58 -8.77 0.99
N SER A 156 4.89 -7.74 1.77
CA SER A 156 6.10 -6.93 1.62
C SER A 156 7.16 -7.44 2.59
N ALA A 157 8.30 -7.93 2.09
CA ALA A 157 9.39 -8.48 2.89
C ALA A 157 10.64 -7.60 2.81
N TRP A 158 11.17 -7.22 3.98
CA TRP A 158 12.32 -6.31 4.15
C TRP A 158 13.36 -6.91 5.10
N GLY A 159 14.58 -6.38 5.09
CA GLY A 159 15.67 -6.87 5.94
C GLY A 159 16.03 -8.32 5.62
N ARG A 160 15.94 -9.20 6.60
CA ARG A 160 16.22 -10.65 6.47
C ARG A 160 14.94 -11.49 6.55
N ALA A 161 13.79 -10.89 6.22
CA ALA A 161 12.51 -11.56 6.35
C ALA A 161 12.48 -12.79 5.41
N SER A 162 11.87 -13.87 5.88
CA SER A 162 11.72 -15.12 5.14
C SER A 162 10.26 -15.35 4.79
N VAL A 163 9.96 -15.55 3.51
CA VAL A 163 8.60 -15.74 3.01
C VAL A 163 8.49 -17.07 2.28
N ARG A 164 7.49 -17.86 2.66
CA ARG A 164 7.01 -19.00 1.88
C ARG A 164 5.63 -18.67 1.33
N ALA A 165 5.49 -18.62 0.01
CA ALA A 165 4.27 -18.18 -0.66
C ALA A 165 3.76 -19.22 -1.67
N TRP A 166 2.45 -19.45 -1.70
CA TRP A 166 1.80 -20.35 -2.68
C TRP A 166 0.39 -19.90 -3.06
N ASP A 167 -0.24 -20.63 -3.99
CA ASP A 167 -1.54 -20.31 -4.58
C ASP A 167 -1.53 -18.96 -5.34
N ARG A 168 -2.39 -17.99 -4.96
CA ARG A 168 -2.50 -16.68 -5.63
C ARG A 168 -1.82 -15.56 -4.82
N ALA A 169 -0.92 -15.93 -3.91
CA ALA A 169 -0.19 -14.96 -3.11
C ALA A 169 0.73 -14.12 -4.01
N THR A 170 1.08 -12.92 -3.54
CA THR A 170 2.04 -12.02 -4.19
C THR A 170 3.06 -11.53 -3.17
N VAL A 171 4.33 -11.43 -3.58
CA VAL A 171 5.43 -11.02 -2.70
C VAL A 171 6.22 -9.86 -3.32
N ASP A 172 6.40 -8.78 -2.56
CA ASP A 172 7.36 -7.71 -2.83
C ASP A 172 8.57 -7.89 -1.90
N ALA A 173 9.74 -8.18 -2.47
CA ALA A 173 10.94 -8.53 -1.73
C ALA A 173 12.03 -7.47 -1.87
N TRP A 174 12.58 -7.04 -0.73
CA TRP A 174 13.58 -5.98 -0.60
C TRP A 174 14.78 -6.45 0.22
N GLU A 175 15.90 -5.75 0.07
CA GLU A 175 17.12 -5.96 0.87
C GLU A 175 17.61 -7.43 0.86
N ASP A 176 17.97 -8.01 2.01
CA ASP A 176 18.50 -9.37 2.17
C ASP A 176 17.39 -10.42 2.41
N SER A 177 16.15 -10.14 2.00
CA SER A 177 15.03 -11.05 2.24
C SER A 177 15.14 -12.34 1.43
N THR A 178 14.46 -13.39 1.91
CA THR A 178 14.44 -14.71 1.27
C THR A 178 13.01 -15.12 0.92
N VAL A 179 12.80 -15.62 -0.30
CA VAL A 179 11.47 -16.04 -0.78
C VAL A 179 11.50 -17.45 -1.37
N GLU A 180 10.69 -18.36 -0.85
CA GLU A 180 10.33 -19.64 -1.48
C GLU A 180 8.91 -19.53 -2.03
N ALA A 181 8.74 -19.55 -3.36
CA ALA A 181 7.48 -19.26 -4.02
C ALA A 181 7.00 -20.41 -4.92
N GLY A 182 5.71 -20.74 -4.85
CA GLY A 182 5.06 -21.63 -5.81
C GLY A 182 5.13 -21.09 -7.25
N ILE A 183 5.09 -21.97 -8.25
CA ILE A 183 5.38 -21.62 -9.67
C ILE A 183 4.47 -20.55 -10.31
N PHE A 184 3.35 -20.18 -9.68
CA PHE A 184 2.41 -19.16 -10.16
C PHE A 184 2.40 -17.89 -9.30
N VAL A 185 3.16 -17.85 -8.21
CA VAL A 185 3.25 -16.70 -7.31
C VAL A 185 4.12 -15.63 -7.97
N ALA A 186 3.59 -14.41 -8.10
CA ALA A 186 4.38 -13.27 -8.57
C ALA A 186 5.31 -12.80 -7.43
N VAL A 187 6.60 -12.68 -7.73
CA VAL A 187 7.61 -12.18 -6.80
C VAL A 187 8.31 -10.99 -7.43
N TYR A 188 8.06 -9.80 -6.88
CA TYR A 188 8.70 -8.55 -7.28
C TYR A 188 10.00 -8.38 -6.50
N VAL A 189 11.13 -8.43 -7.19
CA VAL A 189 12.46 -8.35 -6.58
C VAL A 189 13.01 -6.93 -6.73
N HIS A 190 13.13 -6.22 -5.62
CA HIS A 190 13.56 -4.82 -5.59
C HIS A 190 15.01 -4.62 -5.15
N SER A 191 15.73 -5.69 -4.78
CA SER A 191 17.14 -5.62 -4.40
C SER A 191 17.91 -6.84 -4.92
N LYS A 192 19.13 -6.63 -5.41
CA LYS A 192 19.98 -7.71 -5.96
C LYS A 192 20.41 -8.74 -4.92
N THR A 193 20.25 -8.41 -3.65
CA THR A 193 20.57 -9.22 -2.48
C THR A 193 19.43 -10.17 -2.09
N VAL A 194 18.23 -9.99 -2.64
CA VAL A 194 17.11 -10.89 -2.38
C VAL A 194 17.45 -12.29 -2.87
N ALA A 195 17.35 -13.27 -1.98
CA ALA A 195 17.43 -14.68 -2.33
C ALA A 195 16.01 -15.18 -2.66
N HIS A 196 15.83 -15.84 -3.80
CA HIS A 196 14.53 -16.38 -4.16
C HIS A 196 14.65 -17.74 -4.87
N GLU A 197 13.67 -18.60 -4.63
CA GLU A 197 13.50 -19.88 -5.30
C GLU A 197 12.04 -20.06 -5.72
N GLY A 198 11.83 -20.52 -6.97
CA GLY A 198 10.50 -20.64 -7.56
C GLY A 198 9.87 -19.29 -7.93
N GLY A 199 8.54 -19.24 -8.01
CA GLY A 199 7.79 -18.05 -8.41
C GLY A 199 7.92 -17.66 -9.88
N VAL A 200 7.10 -16.67 -10.26
CA VAL A 200 7.26 -15.85 -11.47
C VAL A 200 8.00 -14.59 -11.04
N ILE A 201 9.29 -14.52 -11.35
CA ILE A 201 10.16 -13.43 -10.89
C ILE A 201 9.98 -12.21 -11.79
N ILE A 202 9.69 -11.08 -11.15
CA ILE A 202 9.63 -9.75 -11.76
C ILE A 202 10.78 -8.96 -11.16
N ASP A 203 11.91 -8.94 -11.85
CA ASP A 203 13.12 -8.28 -11.38
C ASP A 203 13.02 -6.77 -11.60
N MET A 204 12.66 -6.05 -10.54
CA MET A 204 12.52 -4.60 -10.54
C MET A 204 13.89 -3.90 -10.54
N THR A 205 14.98 -4.62 -10.22
CA THR A 205 16.33 -4.04 -10.19
C THR A 205 16.90 -3.78 -11.59
N LEU A 206 16.29 -4.38 -12.62
CA LEU A 206 16.67 -4.22 -14.02
C LEU A 206 15.92 -3.07 -14.71
N ILE A 207 14.91 -2.49 -14.05
CA ILE A 207 14.07 -1.46 -14.64
C ILE A 207 14.70 -0.08 -14.37
N ASP A 208 15.18 0.58 -15.43
CA ASP A 208 15.48 2.01 -15.38
C ASP A 208 14.28 2.82 -15.87
N ALA A 209 13.49 3.35 -14.94
CA ALA A 209 12.32 4.16 -15.28
C ALA A 209 12.66 5.52 -15.93
N ASN A 210 13.94 5.91 -15.96
CA ASN A 210 14.40 7.11 -16.66
C ASN A 210 14.81 6.84 -18.11
N ASP A 211 15.04 5.58 -18.48
CA ASP A 211 15.29 5.17 -19.85
C ASP A 211 13.99 5.32 -20.67
N PRO A 212 13.98 6.10 -21.76
CA PRO A 212 12.76 6.41 -22.48
C PRO A 212 12.14 5.19 -23.18
N GLU A 213 12.93 4.23 -23.65
CA GLU A 213 12.40 2.98 -24.24
C GLU A 213 11.68 2.14 -23.18
N THR A 214 12.35 1.92 -22.05
CA THR A 214 11.79 1.23 -20.88
C THR A 214 10.52 1.92 -20.39
N TRP A 215 10.55 3.24 -20.25
CA TRP A 215 9.38 4.02 -19.82
C TRP A 215 8.22 3.91 -20.82
N CYS A 216 8.47 3.98 -22.12
CA CYS A 216 7.42 3.80 -23.13
C CYS A 216 6.77 2.42 -23.01
N ALA A 217 7.59 1.36 -22.88
CA ALA A 217 7.10 -0.01 -22.72
C ALA A 217 6.27 -0.18 -21.42
N MET A 218 6.75 0.34 -20.29
CA MET A 218 6.05 0.27 -19.00
C MET A 218 4.67 0.95 -19.02
N HIS A 219 4.54 2.04 -19.77
CA HIS A 219 3.33 2.86 -19.83
C HIS A 219 2.47 2.57 -21.07
N LEU A 220 2.81 1.52 -21.82
CA LEU A 220 2.10 1.12 -23.05
C LEU A 220 2.00 2.26 -24.08
N VAL A 221 3.06 3.08 -24.18
CA VAL A 221 3.19 4.10 -25.21
C VAL A 221 3.44 3.40 -26.54
N GLU A 222 2.60 3.67 -27.55
CA GLU A 222 2.82 3.17 -28.91
C GLU A 222 4.09 3.80 -29.47
N VAL A 223 5.03 2.96 -29.91
CA VAL A 223 6.23 3.36 -30.65
C VAL A 223 6.09 2.80 -32.05
N ASP A 224 6.06 3.68 -33.06
CA ASP A 224 5.89 3.27 -34.45
C ASP A 224 7.18 2.71 -35.08
N GLU A 225 7.09 2.25 -36.33
CA GLU A 225 8.22 1.67 -37.08
C GLU A 225 9.37 2.67 -37.29
N ASP A 226 9.10 3.97 -37.20
CA ASP A 226 10.08 5.06 -37.31
C ASP A 226 10.66 5.47 -35.94
N GLY A 227 10.34 4.73 -34.88
CA GLY A 227 10.81 5.00 -33.52
C GLY A 227 10.19 6.26 -32.89
N GLN A 228 8.99 6.66 -33.33
CA GLN A 228 8.26 7.79 -32.75
C GLN A 228 7.35 7.30 -31.63
N ALA A 229 7.49 7.88 -30.43
CA ALA A 229 6.57 7.66 -29.32
C ALA A 229 5.30 8.50 -29.51
N HIS A 230 4.14 7.85 -29.43
CA HIS A 230 2.82 8.48 -29.51
C HIS A 230 2.29 8.82 -28.10
N LEU A 231 2.17 10.11 -27.83
CA LEU A 231 1.79 10.67 -26.54
C LEU A 231 0.64 11.65 -26.70
N TYR A 232 0.14 12.19 -25.59
CA TYR A 232 -1.05 13.03 -25.58
C TYR A 232 -0.87 14.32 -24.81
N LYS A 233 -1.52 15.37 -25.30
CA LYS A 233 -1.53 16.69 -24.68
C LYS A 233 -2.95 17.17 -24.45
N ALA A 234 -3.22 17.58 -23.21
CA ALA A 234 -4.45 18.26 -22.81
C ALA A 234 -4.31 19.78 -23.03
N LEU A 235 -5.34 20.39 -23.62
CA LEU A 235 -5.34 21.76 -24.12
C LEU A 235 -6.68 22.46 -23.83
N ASP A 236 -6.66 23.78 -23.85
CA ASP A 236 -7.89 24.59 -23.83
C ASP A 236 -8.63 24.55 -25.18
N ALA A 237 -9.72 25.33 -25.27
CA ALA A 237 -10.56 25.40 -26.46
C ALA A 237 -9.80 25.90 -27.71
N ASP A 238 -8.71 26.63 -27.52
CA ASP A 238 -7.91 27.26 -28.57
C ASP A 238 -6.61 26.47 -28.87
N LEU A 239 -6.52 25.21 -28.41
CA LEU A 239 -5.34 24.35 -28.52
C LEU A 239 -4.10 24.89 -27.81
N ASN A 240 -4.26 25.67 -26.75
CA ASN A 240 -3.13 26.13 -25.94
C ASN A 240 -2.91 25.27 -24.70
N ALA A 241 -1.63 25.06 -24.39
CA ALA A 241 -1.17 24.55 -23.10
C ALA A 241 -0.61 25.69 -22.25
N GLY A 242 -0.82 25.59 -20.94
CA GLY A 242 -0.33 26.54 -19.95
C GLY A 242 -1.45 27.14 -19.11
N ARG A 243 -1.12 27.59 -17.89
CA ARG A 243 -2.03 28.38 -17.03
C ARG A 243 -1.40 29.76 -16.80
N ASN A 244 -2.24 30.74 -16.45
CA ASN A 244 -2.06 32.20 -16.21
C ASN A 244 -0.75 32.76 -15.57
N TYR A 245 0.32 31.97 -15.41
CA TYR A 245 1.62 32.35 -14.85
C TYR A 245 2.83 31.93 -15.73
N ARG A 246 2.61 31.29 -16.89
CA ARG A 246 3.63 31.01 -17.91
C ARG A 246 3.08 31.21 -19.32
N ARG A 247 4.00 31.39 -20.28
CA ARG A 247 3.73 31.50 -21.72
C ARG A 247 2.74 30.42 -22.17
N LEU A 248 1.67 30.84 -22.86
CA LEU A 248 0.78 29.94 -23.58
C LEU A 248 1.53 29.37 -24.79
N THR A 249 1.49 28.05 -24.93
CA THR A 249 2.08 27.34 -26.08
C THR A 249 0.95 26.73 -26.89
N ASN A 250 0.82 27.12 -28.15
CA ASN A 250 -0.18 26.59 -29.06
C ASN A 250 0.28 25.27 -29.69
N TYR A 251 -0.65 24.32 -29.86
CA TYR A 251 -0.42 22.98 -30.45
C TYR A 251 -1.30 22.79 -31.69
N PRO A 252 -0.99 23.47 -32.81
CA PRO A 252 -1.80 23.34 -34.02
C PRO A 252 -1.58 21.98 -34.68
N VAL A 253 -2.66 21.31 -35.06
CA VAL A 253 -2.63 20.02 -35.76
C VAL A 253 -1.79 20.12 -37.05
N GLY A 254 -1.00 19.07 -37.32
CA GLY A 254 -0.11 18.97 -38.47
C GLY A 254 1.24 19.68 -38.35
N HIS A 255 1.49 20.41 -37.25
CA HIS A 255 2.70 21.21 -37.05
C HIS A 255 3.63 20.61 -36.00
N ILE A 256 4.89 21.07 -36.00
CA ILE A 256 5.85 20.80 -34.94
C ILE A 256 5.84 21.97 -33.96
N VAL A 257 5.57 21.67 -32.69
CA VAL A 257 5.80 22.59 -31.58
C VAL A 257 7.26 22.41 -31.14
N ASP A 258 8.00 23.51 -31.07
CA ASP A 258 9.43 23.52 -30.76
C ASP A 258 9.69 24.42 -29.55
N ASP A 259 10.18 23.84 -28.46
CA ASP A 259 10.59 24.52 -27.23
C ASP A 259 12.08 24.32 -26.93
N THR A 260 12.89 24.06 -27.96
CA THR A 260 14.34 23.84 -27.82
C THR A 260 15.03 25.01 -27.09
N VAL A 261 14.52 26.23 -27.23
CA VAL A 261 15.03 27.43 -26.52
C VAL A 261 14.95 27.29 -25.00
N ASN A 262 13.91 26.64 -24.48
CA ASN A 262 13.71 26.45 -23.05
C ASN A 262 14.03 25.03 -22.60
N TRP A 263 14.54 24.17 -23.49
CA TRP A 263 14.84 22.77 -23.19
C TRP A 263 15.96 22.66 -22.16
N VAL A 264 15.76 21.77 -21.19
CA VAL A 264 16.84 21.33 -20.29
C VAL A 264 16.82 19.80 -20.28
N ASP A 265 17.96 19.22 -20.64
CA ASP A 265 18.14 17.78 -20.76
C ASP A 265 18.25 17.09 -19.39
N ASN A 266 17.10 16.81 -18.79
CA ASN A 266 16.96 16.08 -17.53
C ASN A 266 15.54 15.54 -17.36
N ASN A 267 15.34 14.65 -16.41
CA ASN A 267 14.04 14.06 -16.05
C ASN A 267 13.21 14.95 -15.09
N ARG A 268 13.52 16.25 -14.97
CA ARG A 268 12.82 17.15 -14.05
C ARG A 268 11.59 17.79 -14.69
N CYS A 269 10.55 17.94 -13.89
CA CYS A 269 9.33 18.66 -14.27
C CYS A 269 9.59 20.18 -14.43
N ALA A 270 9.95 20.60 -15.64
CA ALA A 270 10.01 21.96 -16.17
C ALA A 270 10.69 21.89 -17.55
N ASN A 271 10.68 22.99 -18.32
CA ASN A 271 11.58 23.22 -19.45
C ASN A 271 11.46 22.16 -20.57
N GLY A 272 10.74 22.51 -21.64
CA GLY A 272 10.36 21.57 -22.69
C GLY A 272 8.86 21.26 -22.70
N LEU A 273 8.45 20.52 -23.72
CA LEU A 273 7.07 20.19 -23.99
C LEU A 273 6.70 18.89 -23.28
N HIS A 274 5.71 18.96 -22.39
CA HIS A 274 5.28 17.80 -21.59
C HIS A 274 4.12 17.09 -22.28
N ALA A 275 4.16 15.77 -22.35
CA ALA A 275 3.09 14.92 -22.87
C ALA A 275 2.93 13.66 -22.03
N SER A 276 1.76 13.02 -22.09
CA SER A 276 1.37 11.89 -21.26
C SER A 276 1.06 10.64 -22.08
N PRO A 277 1.20 9.43 -21.53
CA PRO A 277 0.86 8.17 -22.22
C PRO A 277 -0.59 8.08 -22.68
N THR A 278 -1.52 8.74 -21.99
CA THR A 278 -2.94 8.76 -22.35
C THR A 278 -3.53 10.17 -22.22
N PRO A 279 -4.62 10.49 -22.94
CA PRO A 279 -5.31 11.77 -22.75
C PRO A 279 -5.89 11.93 -21.35
N TRP A 280 -6.32 10.83 -20.71
CA TRP A 280 -6.79 10.82 -19.32
C TRP A 280 -5.69 11.27 -18.35
N LEU A 281 -4.47 10.74 -18.48
CA LEU A 281 -3.32 11.20 -17.69
C LEU A 281 -2.98 12.66 -18.01
N ALA A 282 -3.04 13.06 -19.29
CA ALA A 282 -2.82 14.45 -19.69
C ALA A 282 -3.84 15.40 -19.02
N LYS A 283 -5.11 14.99 -18.94
CA LYS A 283 -6.18 15.73 -18.24
C LYS A 283 -5.88 15.91 -16.76
N GLY A 284 -5.28 14.92 -16.11
CA GLY A 284 -4.82 15.03 -14.72
C GLY A 284 -3.85 16.21 -14.49
N HIS A 285 -3.07 16.60 -15.50
CA HIS A 285 -2.19 17.77 -15.46
C HIS A 285 -2.86 19.07 -15.93
N TYR A 286 -4.04 19.00 -16.53
CA TYR A 286 -4.85 20.15 -16.92
C TYR A 286 -6.35 19.84 -16.79
N GLU A 287 -6.86 19.98 -15.57
CA GLU A 287 -8.24 19.60 -15.23
C GLU A 287 -9.33 20.30 -16.09
N GLU A 288 -9.13 21.58 -16.41
CA GLU A 288 -10.03 22.40 -17.24
C GLU A 288 -9.84 22.18 -18.76
N ALA A 289 -8.99 21.24 -19.18
CA ALA A 289 -8.76 20.98 -20.59
C ALA A 289 -10.05 20.53 -21.28
N SER A 290 -10.36 21.17 -22.40
CA SER A 290 -11.53 20.86 -23.23
C SER A 290 -11.18 20.11 -24.51
N ARG A 291 -9.88 20.05 -24.87
CA ARG A 291 -9.40 19.41 -26.10
C ARG A 291 -8.15 18.59 -25.81
N PHE A 292 -7.95 17.55 -26.62
CA PHE A 292 -6.78 16.67 -26.52
C PHE A 292 -6.21 16.45 -27.91
N VAL A 293 -4.89 16.41 -27.99
CA VAL A 293 -4.18 16.07 -29.23
C VAL A 293 -3.24 14.91 -28.99
N GLU A 294 -3.10 14.08 -30.02
CA GLU A 294 -2.01 13.11 -30.13
C GLU A 294 -0.79 13.83 -30.70
N VAL A 295 0.36 13.61 -30.06
CA VAL A 295 1.66 14.16 -30.41
C VAL A 295 2.68 13.04 -30.54
N CYS A 296 3.70 13.22 -31.37
CA CYS A 296 4.82 12.30 -31.41
C CYS A 296 6.19 12.98 -31.42
N CYS A 297 7.21 12.23 -30.98
CA CYS A 297 8.63 12.56 -31.10
C CYS A 297 9.47 11.29 -31.09
N PRO A 298 10.74 11.33 -31.53
CA PRO A 298 11.66 10.21 -31.36
C PRO A 298 11.74 9.77 -29.89
N VAL A 299 11.81 8.45 -29.63
CA VAL A 299 11.94 7.93 -28.26
C VAL A 299 13.20 8.51 -27.56
N GLU A 300 14.31 8.64 -28.29
CA GLU A 300 15.57 9.19 -27.77
C GLU A 300 15.47 10.65 -27.28
N ASP A 301 14.48 11.41 -27.76
CA ASP A 301 14.22 12.79 -27.36
C ASP A 301 13.40 12.87 -26.06
N LEU A 302 12.82 11.76 -25.58
CA LEU A 302 12.03 11.75 -24.37
C LEU A 302 12.90 11.76 -23.12
N ARG A 303 12.46 12.55 -22.14
CA ARG A 303 12.87 12.42 -20.74
C ARG A 303 11.64 12.12 -19.91
N PRO A 304 11.46 10.85 -19.47
CA PRO A 304 10.48 10.48 -18.45
C PRO A 304 10.58 11.40 -17.24
N ILE A 305 9.45 11.83 -16.66
CA ILE A 305 9.45 12.65 -15.44
C ILE A 305 8.93 11.82 -14.27
N ASP A 306 7.79 11.17 -14.48
CA ASP A 306 7.10 10.30 -13.54
C ASP A 306 6.23 9.32 -14.32
N SER A 307 5.38 8.54 -13.65
CA SER A 307 4.52 7.54 -14.31
C SER A 307 3.39 8.14 -15.16
N SER A 308 3.19 9.45 -15.11
CA SER A 308 2.08 10.12 -15.78
C SER A 308 2.50 10.99 -16.97
N LYS A 309 3.79 11.31 -17.11
CA LYS A 309 4.29 12.18 -18.18
C LYS A 309 5.79 12.07 -18.43
N ALA A 310 6.16 12.45 -19.65
CA ALA A 310 7.51 12.73 -20.08
C ALA A 310 7.59 14.13 -20.70
N LYS A 311 8.80 14.57 -21.05
CA LYS A 311 9.02 15.80 -21.82
C LYS A 311 9.99 15.59 -22.98
N ALA A 312 9.83 16.42 -24.01
CA ALA A 312 10.70 16.47 -25.19
C ALA A 312 10.95 17.94 -25.60
N PRO A 313 12.04 18.24 -26.32
CA PRO A 313 12.29 19.57 -26.88
C PRO A 313 11.29 19.92 -28.00
N ARG A 314 10.83 18.92 -28.75
CA ARG A 314 9.96 19.08 -29.93
C ARG A 314 8.88 18.01 -29.94
N LEU A 315 7.67 18.39 -30.34
CA LEU A 315 6.53 17.48 -30.50
C LEU A 315 5.81 17.79 -31.81
N ARG A 316 5.56 16.76 -32.63
CA ARG A 316 4.70 16.87 -33.80
C ARG A 316 3.25 16.61 -33.41
N VAL A 317 2.35 17.53 -33.68
CA VAL A 317 0.91 17.36 -33.41
C VAL A 317 0.27 16.63 -34.59
N LEU A 318 -0.28 15.43 -34.34
CA LEU A 318 -0.81 14.56 -35.39
C LEU A 318 -2.29 14.84 -35.67
N ARG A 319 -3.12 14.82 -34.63
CA ARG A 319 -4.58 14.94 -34.72
C ARG A 319 -5.19 15.25 -33.36
N GLU A 320 -6.46 15.63 -33.37
CA GLU A 320 -7.28 15.70 -32.16
C GLU A 320 -7.85 14.32 -31.80
N VAL A 321 -7.95 14.09 -30.50
CA VAL A 321 -8.50 12.87 -29.92
C VAL A 321 -9.50 13.20 -28.80
N THR A 322 -10.38 12.26 -28.51
CA THR A 322 -11.26 12.31 -27.33
C THR A 322 -10.44 12.04 -26.06
N VAL A 323 -11.05 12.23 -24.88
CA VAL A 323 -10.41 11.89 -23.60
C VAL A 323 -10.07 10.39 -23.48
N ASP A 324 -10.74 9.55 -24.26
CA ASP A 324 -10.49 8.11 -24.34
C ASP A 324 -9.44 7.74 -25.41
N GLY A 325 -8.86 8.72 -26.11
CA GLY A 325 -7.81 8.52 -27.11
C GLY A 325 -8.31 8.21 -28.52
N SER A 326 -9.62 8.23 -28.77
CA SER A 326 -10.17 7.99 -30.11
C SER A 326 -10.05 9.25 -30.99
N PRO A 327 -9.73 9.14 -32.29
CA PRO A 327 -9.68 10.29 -33.19
C PRO A 327 -11.00 11.07 -33.24
N VAL A 328 -10.92 12.40 -33.14
CA VAL A 328 -12.08 13.28 -33.37
C VAL A 328 -12.30 13.41 -34.87
N GLY A 329 -13.48 13.03 -35.37
CA GLY A 329 -13.84 13.16 -36.79
C GLY A 329 -13.81 11.87 -37.62
N GLY A 330 -13.53 10.70 -37.01
CA GLY A 330 -13.95 9.40 -37.55
C GLY A 330 -13.00 8.69 -38.52
N GLU A 331 -11.77 9.14 -38.73
CA GLU A 331 -10.78 8.34 -39.47
C GLU A 331 -9.95 7.48 -38.49
N THR A 332 -10.42 6.26 -38.26
CA THR A 332 -9.59 5.14 -37.79
C THR A 332 -8.60 4.76 -38.89
N ARG A 333 -7.32 4.59 -38.52
CA ARG A 333 -6.27 4.03 -39.37
C ARG A 333 -6.73 2.74 -40.04
#